data_AF-A0AAE0QID8-F1
#
_entry.id   AF-A0AAE0QID8-F1
#
_cell.length_a   1.000
_cell.length_b   1.000
_cell.length_c   1.000
_cell.angle_alpha   90.00
_cell.angle_beta   90.00
_cell.angle_gamma   90.00
#
_symmetry.space_group_name_H-M   'P 1'
#
loop_
_entity.id
_entity.type
_entity.pdbx_description
1 polymer ?
#
loop_
_entity_poly.entity_id
_entity_poly.type
_entity_poly.pdbx_seq_one_letter_code
_entity_poly.pdbx_strand_id
1 'polypeptide(L)'
;MSREINRLDLGLIVEVWNKGLIWDTMLGTAWIPLKSIRHSEEEGPGDWTFLHSEVLMKADEIYGTKNPTPHRVLLDARFELPFDIRFLISLISRFTVLQDDVQLKKF
;
A
#
# COMPACT_ATOMS: atom_id res chain seq x y z
N MET A 1 23.68 -11.96 -14.30
CA MET A 1 23.32 -10.70 -13.62
C MET A 1 21.89 -10.85 -13.13
N SER A 2 21.63 -10.28 -11.96
CA SER A 2 20.61 -10.62 -10.96
C SER A 2 19.20 -10.90 -11.48
N ARG A 3 18.68 -12.07 -11.09
CA ARG A 3 17.30 -12.57 -11.25
C ARG A 3 16.29 -11.81 -10.37
N GLU A 4 16.65 -10.59 -9.96
CA GLU A 4 16.01 -9.82 -8.90
C GLU A 4 15.26 -8.59 -9.44
N ILE A 5 15.33 -8.34 -10.76
CA ILE A 5 14.81 -7.14 -11.40
C ILE A 5 13.67 -7.54 -12.36
N ASN A 6 12.52 -7.91 -11.80
CA ASN A 6 11.17 -7.77 -12.42
C ASN A 6 10.05 -8.35 -11.52
N ARG A 7 10.03 -7.99 -10.23
CA ARG A 7 8.91 -8.30 -9.33
C ARG A 7 7.80 -7.23 -9.37
N LEU A 8 7.50 -6.72 -10.57
CA LEU A 8 6.42 -5.73 -10.78
C LEU A 8 5.00 -6.33 -10.69
N ASP A 9 4.91 -7.66 -10.57
CA ASP A 9 3.67 -8.39 -10.29
C ASP A 9 3.29 -8.33 -8.79
N LEU A 10 4.16 -7.77 -7.94
CA LEU A 10 3.86 -7.53 -6.53
C LEU A 10 2.99 -6.27 -6.33
N GLY A 11 2.40 -6.16 -5.14
CA GLY A 11 1.64 -4.98 -4.72
C GLY A 11 1.82 -4.66 -3.24
N LEU A 12 1.46 -3.44 -2.86
CA LEU A 12 1.31 -3.04 -1.47
C LEU A 12 -0.05 -3.47 -0.96
N ILE A 13 -0.08 -4.04 0.24
CA ILE A 13 -1.31 -4.21 1.00
C ILE A 13 -1.43 -3.05 1.98
N VAL A 14 -2.52 -2.32 1.87
CA VAL A 14 -2.91 -1.27 2.81
C VAL A 14 -4.03 -1.85 3.66
N GLU A 15 -3.86 -1.89 4.97
CA GLU A 15 -4.90 -2.29 5.91
C GLU A 15 -5.27 -1.09 6.79
N VAL A 16 -6.56 -0.92 7.03
CA VAL A 16 -7.08 0.11 7.94
C VAL A 16 -7.71 -0.58 9.13
N TRP A 17 -7.28 -0.18 10.32
CA TRP A 17 -7.65 -0.79 11.59
C TRP A 17 -8.19 0.28 12.52
N ASN A 18 -9.42 0.10 12.99
CA ASN A 18 -9.96 0.93 14.05
C ASN A 18 -9.41 0.47 15.40
N LYS A 19 -8.80 1.39 16.14
CA LYS A 19 -8.17 1.07 17.41
C LYS A 19 -9.22 0.81 18.48
N GLY A 20 -9.15 -0.36 19.10
CA GLY A 20 -10.03 -0.70 20.22
C GLY A 20 -9.30 -0.66 21.56
N LEU A 21 -10.08 -0.77 22.66
CA LEU A 21 -9.51 -0.81 24.01
C LEU A 21 -8.82 -2.16 24.31
N ILE A 22 -9.35 -3.25 23.76
CA ILE A 22 -8.86 -4.62 24.01
C ILE A 22 -8.30 -5.25 22.73
N TRP A 23 -8.97 -5.04 21.59
CA TRP A 23 -8.50 -5.49 20.28
C TRP A 23 -8.87 -4.46 19.22
N ASP A 24 -8.06 -4.39 18.16
CA ASP A 24 -8.34 -3.56 17.00
C ASP A 24 -9.30 -4.28 16.04
N THR A 25 -10.09 -3.51 15.29
CA THR A 25 -11.05 -4.06 14.31
C THR A 25 -10.65 -3.63 12.90
N MET A 26 -10.46 -4.60 11.99
CA MET A 26 -10.15 -4.29 10.59
C MET A 26 -11.36 -3.62 9.91
N LEU A 27 -11.18 -2.40 9.41
CA LEU A 27 -12.19 -1.69 8.61
C LEU A 27 -12.13 -2.10 7.12
N GLY A 28 -10.96 -2.52 6.66
CA GLY A 28 -10.78 -3.13 5.36
C GLY A 28 -9.34 -3.06 4.85
N THR A 29 -9.16 -3.56 3.64
CA THR A 29 -7.87 -3.69 2.96
C THR A 29 -7.95 -3.25 1.51
N ALA A 30 -6.83 -2.77 0.96
CA ALA A 30 -6.66 -2.49 -0.46
C ALA A 30 -5.33 -3.07 -0.95
N TRP A 31 -5.32 -3.54 -2.20
CA TRP A 31 -4.12 -4.00 -2.88
C TRP A 31 -3.76 -3.03 -3.99
N ILE A 32 -2.57 -2.44 -3.91
CA ILE A 32 -2.05 -1.46 -4.86
C ILE A 32 -0.91 -2.09 -5.65
N PRO A 33 -1.06 -2.33 -6.97
CA PRO A 33 0.03 -2.86 -7.80
C PRO A 33 1.26 -1.94 -7.73
N LEU A 34 2.47 -2.49 -7.51
CA LEU A 34 3.68 -1.65 -7.49
C LEU A 34 3.91 -0.94 -8.82
N LYS A 35 3.53 -1.57 -9.94
CA LYS A 35 3.60 -0.98 -11.28
C LYS A 35 2.70 0.25 -11.50
N SER A 36 1.69 0.48 -10.66
CA SER A 36 0.86 1.70 -10.74
C SER A 36 1.38 2.83 -9.87
N ILE A 37 2.41 2.59 -9.06
CA ILE A 37 3.01 3.62 -8.19
C ILE A 37 4.00 4.45 -9.01
N ARG A 38 3.80 5.77 -9.00
CA ARG A 38 4.66 6.71 -9.73
C ARG A 38 6.01 6.91 -9.03
N HIS A 39 7.02 7.28 -9.79
CA HIS A 39 8.26 7.84 -9.23
C HIS A 39 8.11 9.34 -9.07
N SER A 40 8.39 9.88 -7.89
CA SER A 40 8.29 11.31 -7.56
C SER A 40 9.00 11.63 -6.26
N GLU A 41 9.73 12.74 -6.20
CA GLU A 41 10.26 13.31 -4.95
C GLU A 41 9.23 14.20 -4.25
N GLU A 42 8.25 14.73 -4.99
CA GLU A 42 7.21 15.62 -4.47
C GLU A 42 5.98 14.86 -4.00
N GLU A 43 5.39 15.33 -2.89
CA GLU A 43 4.10 14.87 -2.38
C GLU A 43 2.99 15.15 -3.40
N GLY A 44 2.16 14.15 -3.65
CA GLY A 44 1.01 14.24 -4.52
C GLY A 44 -0.28 14.56 -3.79
N PRO A 45 -1.36 14.87 -4.54
CA PRO A 45 -2.69 15.04 -3.97
C PRO A 45 -3.29 13.74 -3.40
N GLY A 46 -2.74 12.58 -3.81
CA GLY A 46 -3.26 11.26 -3.47
C GLY A 46 -4.59 10.91 -4.17
N ASP A 47 -4.97 9.65 -4.10
CA ASP A 47 -6.21 9.12 -4.70
C ASP A 47 -7.08 8.41 -3.65
N TRP A 48 -8.39 8.62 -3.72
CA TRP A 48 -9.35 7.90 -2.88
C TRP A 48 -9.45 6.45 -3.29
N THR A 49 -9.04 5.56 -2.38
CA THR A 49 -9.03 4.11 -2.59
C THR A 49 -10.12 3.44 -1.76
N PHE A 50 -10.91 2.58 -2.38
CA PHE A 50 -11.91 1.76 -1.69
C PHE A 50 -11.24 0.65 -0.88
N LEU A 51 -11.76 0.42 0.33
CA LEU A 51 -11.38 -0.73 1.13
C LEU A 51 -12.34 -1.89 0.89
N HIS A 52 -11.80 -3.09 1.04
CA HIS A 52 -12.45 -4.36 0.82
C HIS A 52 -12.30 -5.24 2.07
N SER A 53 -13.20 -6.19 2.30
CA SER A 53 -13.13 -7.05 3.49
C SER A 53 -12.23 -8.27 3.29
N GLU A 54 -11.90 -8.62 2.05
CA GLU A 54 -11.19 -9.86 1.71
C GLU A 54 -10.02 -9.63 0.76
N VAL A 55 -8.93 -10.35 1.01
CA VAL A 55 -7.77 -10.46 0.14
C VAL A 55 -7.92 -11.64 -0.82
N LEU A 56 -7.54 -11.45 -2.07
CA LEU A 56 -7.53 -12.49 -3.09
C LEU A 56 -6.13 -13.09 -3.22
N MET A 57 -6.02 -14.40 -3.04
CA MET A 57 -4.77 -15.14 -3.11
C MET A 57 -4.78 -16.18 -4.24
N LYS A 58 -3.63 -16.36 -4.89
CA LYS A 58 -3.38 -17.42 -5.87
C LYS A 58 -1.94 -17.89 -5.73
N ALA A 59 -1.73 -19.18 -5.50
CA ALA A 59 -0.39 -19.76 -5.31
C ALA A 59 0.45 -18.99 -4.26
N ASP A 60 -0.16 -18.70 -3.12
CA ASP A 60 0.42 -17.93 -2.00
C ASP A 60 0.80 -16.48 -2.29
N GLU A 61 0.41 -15.95 -3.45
CA GLU A 61 0.58 -14.54 -3.82
C GLU A 61 -0.75 -13.80 -3.83
N ILE A 62 -0.73 -12.56 -3.30
CA ILE A 62 -1.89 -11.68 -3.31
C ILE A 62 -1.98 -10.99 -4.67
N TYR A 63 -3.14 -11.06 -5.31
CA TYR A 63 -3.38 -10.44 -6.61
C TYR A 63 -4.52 -9.40 -6.61
N GLY A 64 -5.15 -9.17 -5.46
CA GLY A 64 -6.25 -8.20 -5.36
C GLY A 64 -7.03 -8.29 -4.06
N THR A 65 -8.17 -7.61 -4.04
CA THR A 65 -9.13 -7.60 -2.93
C THR A 65 -10.56 -7.65 -3.47
N LYS A 66 -11.53 -8.06 -2.65
CA LYS A 66 -12.95 -8.12 -3.00
C LYS A 66 -13.87 -7.86 -1.81
N ASN A 67 -15.16 -7.69 -2.08
CA ASN A 67 -16.22 -7.37 -1.11
C ASN A 67 -16.04 -5.95 -0.53
N PRO A 68 -16.51 -4.92 -1.26
CA PRO A 68 -16.26 -3.53 -0.88
C PRO A 68 -16.91 -3.21 0.46
N THR A 69 -16.19 -2.46 1.28
CA THR A 69 -16.70 -1.88 2.54
C THR A 69 -17.14 -0.43 2.27
N PRO A 70 -17.89 0.22 3.18
CA PRO A 70 -18.25 1.63 3.02
C PRO A 70 -17.06 2.59 3.23
N HIS A 71 -15.89 2.07 3.60
CA HIS A 71 -14.71 2.87 3.95
C HIS A 71 -13.82 3.14 2.74
N ARG A 72 -13.18 4.31 2.75
CA ARG A 72 -12.17 4.71 1.76
C ARG A 72 -11.00 5.37 2.47
N VAL A 73 -9.82 5.28 1.87
CA VAL A 73 -8.60 5.95 2.36
C VAL A 73 -8.02 6.81 1.23
N LEU A 74 -7.59 8.03 1.56
CA LEU A 74 -6.83 8.86 0.62
C LEU A 74 -5.37 8.44 0.69
N LEU A 75 -4.79 8.06 -0.45
CA LEU A 75 -3.45 7.49 -0.51
C LEU A 75 -2.59 8.24 -1.53
N ASP A 76 -1.47 8.84 -1.10
CA ASP A 76 -0.36 9.20 -1.99
C ASP A 76 0.77 8.19 -1.79
N ALA A 77 1.03 7.37 -2.81
CA ALA A 77 2.13 6.43 -2.83
C ALA A 77 3.07 6.79 -3.99
N ARG A 78 4.37 6.88 -3.67
CA ARG A 78 5.41 7.22 -4.64
C ARG A 78 6.71 6.49 -4.33
N PHE A 79 7.46 6.17 -5.38
CA PHE A 79 8.85 5.79 -5.24
C PHE A 79 9.72 7.02 -5.32
N GLU A 80 10.54 7.26 -4.30
CA GLU A 80 11.60 8.25 -4.38
C GLU A 80 12.70 7.71 -5.30
N LEU A 81 13.19 8.58 -6.19
CA LEU A 81 14.35 8.23 -7.01
C LEU A 81 15.58 8.24 -6.09
N PRO A 82 16.53 7.30 -6.25
CA PRO A 82 17.76 7.37 -5.48
C PRO A 82 18.47 8.68 -5.82
N PHE A 83 18.73 9.50 -4.80
CA PHE A 83 19.68 10.60 -4.90
C PHE A 83 21.04 10.00 -5.23
N ASP A 84 21.37 10.05 -6.51
CA ASP A 84 22.57 9.52 -7.13
C ASP A 84 22.75 7.99 -7.16
N ILE A 85 23.38 7.56 -8.25
CA ILE A 85 23.67 6.18 -8.64
C ILE A 85 24.33 5.41 -7.48
N ARG A 86 23.53 4.65 -6.72
CA ARG A 86 23.85 3.36 -6.09
C ARG A 86 22.63 2.88 -5.28
N PHE A 87 22.04 1.78 -5.76
CA PHE A 87 21.10 0.88 -5.10
C PHE A 87 20.85 1.16 -3.60
N LEU A 88 19.66 1.67 -3.29
CA LEU A 88 18.86 1.30 -2.13
C LEU A 88 17.44 1.85 -2.36
N ILE A 89 16.49 0.94 -2.57
CA ILE A 89 15.07 1.27 -2.72
C ILE A 89 14.58 1.69 -1.33
N SER A 90 14.77 2.97 -1.00
CA SER A 90 14.10 3.57 0.14
C SER A 90 12.63 3.68 -0.24
N LEU A 91 11.83 2.68 0.12
CA LEU A 91 10.38 2.86 0.15
C LEU A 91 10.06 3.76 1.35
N ILE A 92 10.22 5.08 1.16
CA ILE A 92 9.66 6.06 2.08
C ILE A 92 8.18 6.17 1.72
N SER A 93 7.38 5.27 2.28
CA SER A 93 5.95 5.48 2.28
C SER A 93 5.61 6.42 3.43
N ARG A 94 5.71 7.74 3.20
CA ARG A 94 4.99 8.71 4.05
C ARG A 94 3.53 8.65 3.65
N PHE A 95 2.74 7.89 4.41
CA PHE A 95 1.30 7.90 4.26
C PHE A 95 0.75 9.05 5.10
N THR A 96 0.31 10.12 4.45
CA THR A 96 -0.51 11.13 5.10
C THR A 96 -1.94 10.60 5.10
N VAL A 97 -2.35 10.05 6.24
CA VAL A 97 -3.69 9.52 6.42
C VAL A 97 -4.53 10.63 7.04
N LEU A 98 -5.52 11.14 6.29
CA LEU A 98 -6.44 12.18 6.77
C LEU A 98 -7.55 11.64 7.70
N GLN A 99 -7.31 10.50 8.35
CA GLN A 99 -8.18 9.89 9.34
C GLN A 99 -7.31 9.17 10.38
N ASP A 100 -7.54 9.46 11.66
CA ASP A 100 -6.52 9.40 12.73
C ASP A 100 -5.89 8.02 13.07
N ASP A 101 -6.33 6.91 12.47
CA ASP A 101 -5.92 5.55 12.91
C ASP A 101 -5.67 4.57 11.74
N VAL A 102 -4.57 4.72 10.99
CA VAL A 102 -4.13 3.70 10.01
C VAL A 102 -2.77 3.13 10.42
N GLN A 103 -2.72 1.80 10.59
CA GLN A 103 -1.51 1.04 10.87
C GLN A 103 -1.02 0.37 9.58
N LEU A 104 0.26 0.53 9.27
CA LEU A 104 0.87 -0.04 8.06
C LEU A 104 1.70 -1.27 8.41
N LYS A 105 1.39 -2.42 7.80
CA LYS A 105 2.25 -3.62 7.85
C LYS A 105 3.08 -3.72 6.57
N LYS A 106 4.40 -3.80 6.74
CA LYS A 106 5.37 -4.09 5.67
C LYS A 106 5.67 -5.58 5.70
N PHE A 107 5.44 -6.29 4.61
CA PHE A 107 5.84 -7.70 4.41
C PHE A 107 7.16 -7.75 3.63
#